data_AF-X1SLT2-F1
#
_entry.id   AF-X1SLT2-F1
#
_cell.length_a   1.000
_cell.length_b   1.000
_cell.length_c   1.000
_cell.angle_alpha   90.00
_cell.angle_beta   90.00
_cell.angle_gamma   90.00
#
_symmetry.space_group_name_H-M   'P 1'
#
loop_
_entity.id
_entity.type
_entity.pdbx_description
1 polymer ?
#
loop_
_entity_poly.entity_id
_entity_poly.type
_entity_poly.pdbx_seq_one_letter_code
_entity_poly.pdbx_strand_id
1 'polypeptide(L)'
;MPIVKIGPKHQVTIPKEVFNQLHLKPGDFLEAITQGGKIIMVPRQLAAKAPAPSLTKKQQEILSQAKEKTEQIQKDILHSQGLNKEEIKVACKVGLIDPDQAWWWTEEWQKKEREAEKDVKEGKVKKFANVEDLIKSLHS
;
A
#
# COMPACT_ATOMS: atom_id res chain seq x y z
N MET A 1 -10.27 12.66 32.12
CA MET A 1 -9.73 11.28 32.07
C MET A 1 -10.81 10.34 32.52
N PRO A 2 -11.38 9.52 31.62
CA PRO A 2 -12.41 8.56 31.97
C PRO A 2 -11.84 7.48 32.91
N ILE A 3 -12.52 7.24 34.03
CA ILE A 3 -12.22 6.14 34.95
C ILE A 3 -13.16 4.98 34.61
N VAL A 4 -12.59 3.78 34.48
CA VAL A 4 -13.35 2.57 34.14
C VAL A 4 -13.21 1.54 35.26
N LYS A 5 -14.31 0.84 35.56
CA LYS A 5 -14.33 -0.24 36.55
C LYS A 5 -13.98 -1.56 35.86
N ILE A 6 -13.18 -2.39 36.54
CA ILE A 6 -12.87 -3.75 36.09
C ILE A 6 -14.10 -4.63 36.37
N GLY A 7 -14.59 -5.31 35.33
CA GLY A 7 -15.70 -6.26 35.43
C GLY A 7 -15.28 -7.64 35.99
N PRO A 8 -16.24 -8.54 36.22
CA PRO A 8 -16.01 -9.82 36.91
C PRO A 8 -15.06 -10.79 36.18
N LYS A 9 -14.84 -10.59 34.87
CA LYS A 9 -13.90 -11.39 34.06
C LYS A 9 -12.66 -10.58 33.64
N HIS A 10 -12.25 -9.63 34.46
CA HIS A 10 -11.14 -8.70 34.15
C HIS A 10 -11.37 -7.86 32.88
N GLN A 11 -12.62 -7.75 32.42
CA GLN A 11 -12.98 -6.92 31.27
C GLN A 11 -12.97 -5.45 31.65
N VAL A 12 -12.42 -4.62 30.77
CA VAL A 12 -12.49 -3.16 30.85
C VAL A 12 -13.17 -2.62 29.60
N THR A 13 -14.07 -1.67 29.77
CA THR A 13 -14.69 -0.96 28.65
C THR A 13 -13.76 0.15 28.19
N ILE A 14 -13.42 0.19 26.91
CA ILE A 14 -12.66 1.33 26.34
C ILE A 14 -13.63 2.51 26.19
N PRO A 15 -13.36 3.66 26.83
CA PRO A 15 -14.20 4.84 26.71
C PRO A 15 -14.33 5.29 25.25
N LYS A 16 -15.51 5.76 24.86
CA LYS A 16 -15.84 6.13 23.47
C LYS A 16 -14.86 7.14 22.86
N GLU A 17 -14.38 8.09 23.66
CA GLU A 17 -13.37 9.08 23.27
C GLU A 17 -12.08 8.41 22.79
N VAL A 18 -11.54 7.47 23.58
CA VAL A 18 -10.32 6.72 23.27
C VAL A 18 -10.55 5.79 22.07
N PHE A 19 -11.70 5.13 22.02
CA PHE A 19 -12.09 4.24 20.93
C PHE A 19 -12.08 4.98 19.57
N ASN A 20 -12.65 6.18 19.53
CA ASN A 20 -12.71 7.01 18.33
C ASN A 20 -11.34 7.60 17.95
N GLN A 21 -10.59 8.11 18.94
CA GLN A 21 -9.26 8.70 18.72
C GLN A 21 -8.26 7.71 18.14
N LEU A 22 -8.35 6.45 18.55
CA LEU A 22 -7.51 5.37 18.04
C LEU A 22 -8.11 4.69 16.81
N HIS A 23 -9.23 5.20 16.27
CA HIS A 23 -9.94 4.66 15.10
C HIS A 23 -10.24 3.16 15.19
N LEU A 24 -10.54 2.67 16.39
CA LEU A 24 -10.82 1.25 16.63
C LEU A 24 -12.17 0.83 16.06
N LYS A 25 -12.31 -0.45 15.77
CA LYS A 25 -13.53 -1.09 15.31
C LYS A 25 -13.83 -2.35 16.14
N PRO A 26 -15.11 -2.73 16.31
CA PRO A 26 -15.44 -4.01 16.92
C PRO A 26 -14.78 -5.16 16.15
N GLY A 27 -14.02 -6.01 16.84
CA GLY A 27 -13.23 -7.09 16.23
C GLY A 27 -11.73 -6.78 16.10
N ASP A 28 -11.30 -5.54 16.32
CA ASP A 28 -9.88 -5.21 16.40
C ASP A 28 -9.22 -5.87 17.60
N PHE A 29 -7.94 -6.20 17.45
CA PHE A 29 -7.14 -6.81 18.51
C PHE A 29 -6.23 -5.77 19.16
N LEU A 30 -6.02 -5.94 20.47
CA LEU A 30 -5.15 -5.09 21.28
C LEU A 30 -4.16 -5.99 22.01
N GLU A 31 -2.87 -5.67 21.90
CA GLU A 31 -1.84 -6.27 22.75
C GLU A 31 -1.80 -5.53 24.09
N ALA A 32 -1.87 -6.27 25.20
CA ALA A 32 -1.81 -5.71 26.54
C ALA A 32 -0.46 -6.05 27.19
N ILE A 33 0.30 -5.02 27.56
CA ILE A 33 1.61 -5.16 28.22
C ILE A 33 1.64 -4.37 29.53
N THR A 34 2.49 -4.80 30.46
CA THR A 34 2.74 -4.08 31.72
C THR A 34 4.03 -3.28 31.63
N GLN A 35 3.96 -1.96 31.87
CA GLN A 35 5.13 -1.09 31.90
C GLN A 35 5.00 -0.07 33.04
N GLY A 36 5.95 -0.10 33.99
CA GLY A 36 5.97 0.84 35.12
C GLY A 36 4.70 0.81 35.98
N GLY A 37 4.15 -0.38 36.23
CA GLY A 37 2.90 -0.56 37.00
C GLY A 37 1.63 -0.14 36.25
N LYS A 38 1.73 0.21 34.97
CA LYS A 38 0.60 0.55 34.11
C LYS A 38 0.33 -0.56 33.12
N ILE A 39 -0.93 -0.73 32.72
CA ILE A 39 -1.33 -1.54 31.58
C ILE A 39 -1.32 -0.62 30.35
N ILE A 40 -0.54 -0.99 29.34
CA ILE A 40 -0.53 -0.33 28.03
C ILE A 40 -1.22 -1.28 27.05
N MET A 41 -2.27 -0.78 26.37
CA MET A 41 -2.95 -1.51 25.31
C MET A 41 -2.60 -0.88 23.96
N VAL A 42 -1.99 -1.67 23.08
CA VAL A 42 -1.54 -1.23 21.76
C VAL A 42 -2.36 -1.93 20.68
N PRO A 43 -3.04 -1.19 19.78
CA PRO A 43 -3.74 -1.81 18.66
C PRO A 43 -2.80 -2.63 17.80
N ARG A 44 -3.17 -3.89 17.57
CA ARG A 44 -2.46 -4.82 16.69
C ARG A 44 -3.42 -5.28 15.61
N GLN A 45 -3.01 -5.13 14.37
CA GLN A 45 -3.57 -5.95 13.31
C GLN A 45 -3.06 -7.36 13.53
N LEU A 46 -3.92 -8.25 14.04
CA LEU A 46 -3.67 -9.67 13.84
C LEU A 46 -3.89 -9.91 12.35
N ALA A 47 -2.81 -9.85 11.58
CA ALA A 47 -2.80 -10.58 10.34
C ALA A 47 -3.10 -12.03 10.73
N ALA A 48 -4.31 -12.52 10.43
CA ALA A 48 -4.46 -13.93 10.17
C ALA A 48 -3.36 -14.21 9.15
N LYS A 49 -2.28 -14.88 9.57
CA LYS A 49 -1.35 -15.45 8.62
C LYS A 49 -2.20 -16.44 7.83
N ALA A 50 -2.82 -15.98 6.74
CA ALA A 50 -3.03 -16.84 5.60
C ALA A 50 -1.66 -17.51 5.41
N PRO A 51 -1.57 -18.85 5.39
CA PRO A 51 -0.29 -19.51 5.22
C PRO A 51 0.35 -18.84 3.99
N ALA A 52 1.51 -18.22 4.19
CA ALA A 52 2.21 -17.52 3.12
C ALA A 52 2.20 -18.48 1.93
N PRO A 53 1.66 -18.08 0.76
CA PRO A 53 1.47 -19.01 -0.32
C PRO A 53 2.78 -19.73 -0.58
N SER A 54 2.79 -21.07 -0.47
CA SER A 54 4.01 -21.82 -0.72
C SER A 54 4.42 -21.57 -2.17
N LEU A 55 5.59 -20.94 -2.33
CA LEU A 55 6.16 -20.63 -3.63
C LEU A 55 7.07 -21.78 -4.04
N THR A 56 6.96 -22.18 -5.30
CA THR A 56 7.99 -23.04 -5.91
C THR A 56 9.27 -22.25 -6.14
N LYS A 57 10.42 -22.91 -6.34
CA LYS A 57 11.69 -22.23 -6.66
C LYS A 57 11.54 -21.27 -7.85
N LYS A 58 10.87 -21.71 -8.92
CA LYS A 58 10.57 -20.87 -10.08
C LYS A 58 9.77 -19.61 -9.69
N GLN A 59 8.78 -19.74 -8.81
CA GLN A 59 8.00 -18.59 -8.35
C GLN A 59 8.82 -17.65 -7.44
N GLN A 60 9.78 -18.18 -6.66
CA GLN A 60 10.68 -17.34 -5.87
C GLN A 60 11.62 -16.52 -6.75
N GLU A 61 12.16 -17.12 -7.82
CA GLU A 61 12.99 -16.42 -8.80
C GLU A 61 12.19 -15.31 -9.50
N ILE A 62 10.97 -15.62 -9.97
CA ILE A 62 10.07 -14.64 -10.58
C ILE A 62 9.74 -13.51 -9.59
N LEU A 63 9.52 -13.82 -8.32
CA LEU A 63 9.24 -12.81 -7.30
C LEU A 63 10.45 -11.89 -7.06
N SER A 64 11.68 -12.41 -7.10
CA SER A 64 12.89 -11.60 -6.99
C SER A 64 12.99 -10.61 -8.16
N GLN A 65 12.77 -11.10 -9.38
CA GLN A 65 12.76 -10.27 -10.58
C GLN A 65 11.68 -9.17 -10.53
N ALA A 66 10.46 -9.53 -10.10
CA ALA A 66 9.38 -8.58 -9.93
C ALA A 66 9.76 -7.47 -8.94
N LYS A 67 10.35 -7.82 -7.78
CA LYS A 67 10.81 -6.84 -6.78
C LYS A 67 11.86 -5.90 -7.33
N GLU A 68 12.90 -6.45 -7.96
CA GLU A 68 13.99 -5.66 -8.54
C GLU A 68 13.46 -4.67 -9.59
N LYS A 69 12.57 -5.12 -10.48
CA LYS A 69 11.92 -4.22 -11.44
C LYS A 69 11.08 -3.15 -10.77
N THR A 70 10.31 -3.51 -9.74
CA THR A 70 9.49 -2.52 -9.03
C THR A 70 10.33 -1.43 -8.37
N GLU A 71 11.47 -1.80 -7.80
CA GLU A 71 12.43 -0.84 -7.24
C GLU A 71 13.10 0.02 -8.32
N GLN A 72 13.44 -0.58 -9.47
CA GLN A 72 14.03 0.17 -10.58
C GLN A 72 13.07 1.21 -11.15
N ILE A 73 11.80 0.87 -11.35
CA ILE A 73 10.75 1.80 -11.81
C ILE A 73 10.65 3.01 -10.87
N GLN A 74 10.69 2.77 -9.56
CA GLN A 74 10.62 3.85 -8.56
C GLN A 74 11.87 4.74 -8.54
N LYS A 75 13.04 4.19 -8.83
CA LYS A 75 14.32 4.92 -8.83
C LYS A 75 14.54 5.71 -10.11
N ASP A 76 14.25 5.10 -11.25
CA ASP A 76 14.46 5.68 -12.57
C ASP A 76 13.45 5.12 -13.57
N ILE A 77 12.33 5.83 -13.71
CA ILE A 77 11.26 5.40 -14.60
C ILE A 77 11.75 5.29 -16.04
N LEU A 78 12.62 6.19 -16.52
CA LEU A 78 13.08 6.26 -17.91
C LEU A 78 13.91 5.05 -18.35
N HIS A 79 14.68 4.47 -17.43
CA HIS A 79 15.54 3.32 -17.70
C HIS A 79 15.04 2.04 -17.01
N SER A 80 13.73 1.96 -16.77
CA SER A 80 13.09 0.79 -16.18
C SER A 80 12.36 -0.06 -17.21
N GLN A 81 12.05 -1.30 -16.83
CA GLN A 81 11.14 -2.18 -17.54
C GLN A 81 10.01 -2.61 -16.60
N GLY A 82 8.78 -2.57 -17.10
CA GLY A 82 7.61 -3.09 -16.43
C GLY A 82 7.61 -4.62 -16.31
N LEU A 83 6.65 -5.11 -15.55
CA LEU A 83 6.49 -6.51 -15.25
C LEU A 83 5.74 -7.22 -16.37
N ASN A 84 6.09 -8.48 -16.58
CA ASN A 84 5.37 -9.40 -17.44
C ASN A 84 4.20 -10.07 -16.68
N LYS A 85 3.39 -10.87 -17.40
CA LYS A 85 2.19 -11.52 -16.83
C LYS A 85 2.52 -12.51 -15.71
N GLU A 86 3.63 -13.24 -15.78
CA GLU A 86 4.03 -14.19 -14.73
C GLU A 86 4.49 -13.46 -13.47
N GLU A 87 5.29 -12.41 -13.62
CA GLU A 87 5.76 -11.53 -12.54
C GLU A 87 4.57 -10.88 -11.82
N ILE A 88 3.62 -10.30 -12.55
CA ILE A 88 2.40 -9.71 -11.99
C ILE A 88 1.60 -10.76 -11.22
N LYS A 89 1.37 -11.94 -11.80
CA LYS A 89 0.60 -13.00 -11.16
C LYS A 89 1.23 -13.45 -9.84
N VAL A 90 2.55 -13.61 -9.81
CA VAL A 90 3.28 -14.00 -8.60
C VAL A 90 3.28 -12.87 -7.57
N ALA A 91 3.50 -11.63 -7.99
CA ALA A 91 3.48 -10.46 -7.12
C ALA A 91 2.10 -10.26 -6.45
N CYS A 92 1.01 -10.39 -7.20
CA CYS A 92 -0.34 -10.33 -6.65
C CYS A 92 -0.64 -11.50 -5.70
N LYS A 93 -0.20 -12.72 -6.05
CA LYS A 93 -0.39 -13.92 -5.20
C LYS A 93 0.20 -13.75 -3.80
N VAL A 94 1.33 -13.05 -3.67
CA VAL A 94 2.02 -12.83 -2.39
C VAL A 94 1.68 -11.49 -1.74
N GLY A 95 0.78 -10.71 -2.34
CA GLY A 95 0.39 -9.39 -1.83
C GLY A 95 1.46 -8.30 -1.99
N LEU A 96 2.43 -8.48 -2.89
CA LEU A 96 3.40 -7.42 -3.24
C LEU A 96 2.73 -6.30 -4.04
N ILE A 97 1.79 -6.67 -4.91
CA ILE A 97 1.03 -5.74 -5.76
C ILE A 97 -0.45 -6.03 -5.55
N ASP A 98 -1.23 -4.98 -5.29
CA ASP A 98 -2.69 -5.07 -5.27
C ASP A 98 -3.20 -5.46 -6.69
N PRO A 99 -4.03 -6.51 -6.83
CA PRO A 99 -4.59 -6.91 -8.13
C PRO A 99 -5.28 -5.78 -8.89
N ASP A 100 -5.95 -4.86 -8.20
CA ASP A 100 -6.67 -3.73 -8.83
C ASP A 100 -5.70 -2.66 -9.37
N GLN A 101 -4.44 -2.68 -8.92
CA GLN A 101 -3.36 -1.81 -9.37
C GLN A 101 -2.34 -2.51 -10.28
N ALA A 102 -2.56 -3.80 -10.58
CA ALA A 102 -1.62 -4.61 -11.36
C ALA A 102 -1.36 -4.06 -12.76
N TRP A 103 -2.36 -3.40 -13.37
CA TRP A 103 -2.27 -2.81 -14.70
C TRP A 103 -1.15 -1.75 -14.79
N TRP A 104 -0.90 -0.98 -13.72
CA TRP A 104 0.12 0.07 -13.68
C TRP A 104 1.53 -0.49 -13.83
N TRP A 105 1.75 -1.70 -13.30
CA TRP A 105 3.06 -2.37 -13.34
C TRP A 105 3.35 -3.07 -14.67
N THR A 106 2.41 -3.12 -15.60
CA THR A 106 2.63 -3.79 -16.89
C THR A 106 3.68 -3.06 -17.73
N GLU A 107 4.44 -3.81 -18.53
CA GLU A 107 5.38 -3.20 -19.48
C GLU A 107 4.70 -2.27 -20.49
N GLU A 108 3.45 -2.55 -20.88
CA GLU A 108 2.70 -1.66 -21.76
C GLU A 108 2.43 -0.30 -21.10
N TRP A 109 2.01 -0.30 -19.83
CA TRP A 109 1.76 0.94 -19.10
C TRP A 109 3.06 1.69 -18.80
N GLN A 110 4.07 0.99 -18.28
CA GLN A 110 5.36 1.59 -17.94
C GLN A 110 6.05 2.20 -19.17
N LYS A 111 5.85 1.64 -20.37
CA LYS A 111 6.32 2.28 -21.60
C LYS A 111 5.69 3.66 -21.84
N LYS A 112 4.38 3.80 -21.62
CA LYS A 112 3.67 5.09 -21.75
C LYS A 112 4.14 6.08 -20.68
N GLU A 113 4.37 5.62 -19.45
CA GLU A 113 4.95 6.46 -18.39
C GLU A 113 6.35 6.96 -18.75
N ARG A 114 7.19 6.11 -19.36
CA ARG A 114 8.51 6.54 -19.85
C ARG A 114 8.42 7.58 -20.95
N GLU A 115 7.48 7.42 -21.89
CA GLU A 115 7.22 8.40 -22.94
C GLU A 115 6.75 9.74 -22.34
N ALA A 116 5.82 9.71 -21.38
CA ALA A 116 5.34 10.89 -20.67
C ALA A 116 6.47 11.59 -19.89
N GLU A 117 7.29 10.86 -19.14
CA GLU A 117 8.43 11.41 -18.41
C GLU A 117 9.46 12.04 -19.36
N LYS A 118 9.69 11.42 -20.52
CA LYS A 118 10.56 11.98 -21.56
C LYS A 118 10.01 13.30 -22.10
N ASP A 119 8.72 13.37 -22.39
CA ASP A 119 8.07 14.59 -22.85
C ASP A 119 8.13 15.71 -21.79
N VAL A 120 7.98 15.37 -20.51
CA VAL A 120 8.20 16.31 -19.39
C VAL A 120 9.62 16.85 -19.39
N LYS A 121 10.64 15.97 -19.52
CA LYS A 121 12.06 16.39 -19.55
C LYS A 121 12.41 17.23 -20.78
N GLU A 122 11.82 16.92 -21.93
CA GLU A 122 12.01 17.68 -23.17
C GLU A 122 11.18 18.97 -23.20
N GLY A 123 10.41 19.26 -22.15
CA GLY A 123 9.59 20.46 -22.05
C GLY A 123 8.36 20.45 -22.97
N LYS A 124 7.97 19.29 -23.51
CA LYS A 124 6.76 19.09 -24.31
C LYS A 124 5.49 19.03 -23.44
N VAL A 125 5.44 19.91 -22.44
CA VAL A 125 4.35 20.03 -21.49
C VAL A 125 3.80 21.44 -21.52
N LYS A 126 2.47 21.55 -21.43
CA LYS A 126 1.81 22.84 -21.22
C LYS A 126 1.48 22.99 -19.75
N LYS A 127 1.76 24.16 -19.20
CA LYS A 127 1.36 24.54 -17.84
C LYS A 127 0.22 25.54 -17.94
N PHE A 128 -0.79 25.38 -17.11
CA PHE A 128 -1.94 26.27 -17.01
C PHE A 128 -2.01 26.82 -15.60
N ALA A 129 -2.43 28.07 -15.45
CA ALA A 129 -2.55 28.72 -14.15
C ALA A 129 -3.82 28.30 -13.39
N ASN A 130 -4.86 27.89 -14.12
CA ASN A 130 -6.15 27.48 -13.59
C ASN A 130 -6.78 26.38 -14.47
N VAL A 131 -7.84 25.76 -13.95
CA VAL A 131 -8.53 24.64 -14.60
C VAL A 131 -9.34 25.10 -15.81
N GLU A 132 -9.88 26.32 -15.80
CA GLU A 132 -10.65 26.88 -16.91
C GLU A 132 -9.81 27.00 -18.19
N ASP A 133 -8.56 27.45 -18.07
CA ASP A 133 -7.62 27.59 -19.19
C ASP A 133 -7.17 26.23 -19.74
N LEU A 134 -7.02 25.23 -18.86
CA LEU A 134 -6.77 23.84 -19.27
C LEU A 134 -7.95 23.29 -20.10
N ILE A 135 -9.19 23.45 -19.62
CA ILE A 135 -10.38 22.94 -20.31
C ILE A 135 -10.54 23.60 -21.69
N LYS A 136 -10.34 24.92 -21.79
CA LYS A 136 -10.36 25.63 -23.08
C LYS A 136 -9.34 25.04 -24.06
N SER A 137 -8.14 24.72 -23.60
CA SER A 137 -7.08 24.12 -24.42
C SER A 137 -7.41 22.70 -24.93
N LEU A 138 -8.27 21.94 -24.25
CA LEU A 138 -8.63 20.57 -24.65
C LEU A 138 -9.73 20.52 -25.71
N HIS A 139 -10.56 21.56 -25.76
CA HIS A 139 -11.69 21.66 -26.70
C HIS A 139 -11.40 22.59 -27.89
N SER A 140 -10.16 23.06 -28.03
CA SER A 140 -9.66 23.84 -29.17
C SER A 140 -9.02 22.94 -30.21
#